data_AF-A0A6N2V555-F1
#
_entry.id   AF-A0A6N2V555-F1
#
_cell.length_a   1.000
_cell.length_b   1.000
_cell.length_c   1.000
_cell.angle_alpha   90.00
_cell.angle_beta   90.00
_cell.angle_gamma   90.00
#
_symmetry.space_group_name_H-M   'P 1'
#
loop_
_entity.id
_entity.type
_entity.pdbx_description
1 polymer ?
#
loop_
_entity_poly.entity_id
_entity_poly.type
_entity_poly.pdbx_seq_one_letter_code
_entity_poly.pdbx_strand_id
1 'polypeptide(L)'
;MAKITQKQVNDINSKCKNGFTFYIQGHVEAGRKQLVKSIMLKEDEKMVEAELYWAEEIVRPQNPNGGNVPHRTGNFFPGLRVSVWRKSKHSEAWISGGFGNKHEFKEHPSTKKMTNKLCEVSELVTDELICSLLPEPECQEFKAIVNLK
;
A
#
# COMPACT_ATOMS: atom_id res chain seq x y z
N MET A 1 -12.71 0.72 -18.38
CA MET A 1 -11.60 -0.11 -17.88
C MET A 1 -10.31 0.37 -18.49
N ALA A 2 -9.26 0.56 -17.69
CA ALA A 2 -7.94 0.91 -18.21
C ALA A 2 -7.31 -0.32 -18.88
N LYS A 3 -6.48 -0.10 -19.91
CA LYS A 3 -5.77 -1.17 -20.62
C LYS A 3 -4.30 -1.12 -20.27
N ILE A 4 -3.73 -2.28 -19.96
CA ILE A 4 -2.30 -2.46 -19.75
C ILE A 4 -1.88 -3.79 -20.38
N THR A 5 -0.72 -3.82 -21.01
CA THR A 5 -0.16 -5.03 -21.62
C THR A 5 0.71 -5.79 -20.62
N GLN A 6 0.86 -7.11 -20.82
CA GLN A 6 1.77 -7.91 -19.99
C GLN A 6 3.22 -7.39 -20.02
N LYS A 7 3.67 -6.87 -21.17
CA LYS A 7 4.99 -6.25 -21.30
C LYS A 7 5.13 -5.04 -20.37
N GLN A 8 4.14 -4.13 -20.36
CA GLN A 8 4.15 -2.98 -19.45
C GLN A 8 4.12 -3.40 -17.98
N VAL A 9 3.36 -4.43 -17.62
CA VAL A 9 3.36 -4.98 -16.26
C VAL A 9 4.74 -5.51 -15.88
N ASN A 10 5.37 -6.30 -16.76
CA ASN A 10 6.71 -6.84 -16.51
C ASN A 10 7.76 -5.71 -16.39
N ASP A 11 7.68 -4.69 -17.24
CA ASP A 11 8.54 -3.51 -17.21
C ASP A 11 8.37 -2.71 -15.91
N ILE A 12 7.17 -2.63 -15.35
CA ILE A 12 6.91 -2.02 -14.03
C ILE A 12 7.48 -2.92 -12.93
N ASN A 13 7.15 -4.21 -12.93
CA ASN A 13 7.55 -5.16 -11.90
C ASN A 13 9.07 -5.26 -11.75
N SER A 14 9.82 -5.24 -12.87
CA SER A 14 11.30 -5.25 -12.85
C SER A 14 11.93 -4.03 -12.16
N LYS A 15 11.19 -2.93 -12.00
CA LYS A 15 11.64 -1.71 -11.32
C LYS A 15 11.24 -1.67 -9.86
N CYS A 16 10.25 -2.47 -9.45
CA CYS A 16 9.81 -2.55 -8.07
C CYS A 16 10.89 -3.20 -7.19
N LYS A 17 10.96 -2.79 -5.93
CA LYS A 17 11.86 -3.32 -4.91
C LYS A 17 11.07 -4.01 -3.80
N ASN A 18 11.78 -4.70 -2.92
CA ASN A 18 11.25 -5.32 -1.70
C ASN A 18 10.05 -6.26 -1.91
N GLY A 19 9.94 -6.89 -3.07
CA GLY A 19 8.88 -7.86 -3.40
C GLY A 19 7.56 -7.25 -3.85
N PHE A 20 7.50 -5.93 -4.10
CA PHE A 20 6.32 -5.29 -4.66
C PHE A 20 6.11 -5.63 -6.14
N THR A 21 4.85 -5.72 -6.54
CA THR A 21 4.42 -5.90 -7.94
C THR A 21 3.27 -4.96 -8.27
N PHE A 22 3.02 -4.72 -9.55
CA PHE A 22 1.94 -3.87 -10.00
C PHE A 22 0.57 -4.51 -9.77
N TYR A 23 -0.36 -3.79 -9.14
CA TYR A 23 -1.70 -4.30 -8.89
C TYR A 23 -2.59 -4.18 -10.14
N ILE A 24 -2.60 -5.25 -10.96
CA ILE A 24 -3.29 -5.29 -12.25
C ILE A 24 -4.80 -5.08 -12.09
N GLN A 25 -5.43 -5.76 -11.14
CA GLN A 25 -6.89 -5.72 -10.97
C GLN A 25 -7.37 -4.30 -10.68
N GLY A 26 -6.78 -3.61 -9.69
CA GLY A 26 -7.13 -2.22 -9.37
C GLY A 26 -6.88 -1.26 -10.53
N HIS A 27 -5.89 -1.54 -11.39
CA HIS A 27 -5.67 -0.78 -12.61
C HIS A 27 -6.78 -1.01 -13.64
N VAL A 28 -7.13 -2.26 -13.95
CA VAL A 28 -8.14 -2.59 -14.96
C VAL A 28 -9.52 -2.06 -14.55
N GLU A 29 -9.89 -2.25 -13.27
CA GLU A 29 -11.19 -1.87 -12.73
C GLU A 29 -11.36 -0.35 -12.61
N ALA A 30 -10.36 0.34 -12.04
CA ALA A 30 -10.51 1.73 -11.62
C ALA A 30 -9.37 2.66 -12.06
N GLY A 31 -8.48 2.20 -12.95
CA GLY A 31 -7.33 2.98 -13.42
C GLY A 31 -6.32 3.30 -12.32
N ARG A 32 -6.35 2.57 -11.19
CA ARG A 32 -5.45 2.82 -10.06
C ARG A 32 -4.01 2.54 -10.46
N LYS A 33 -3.09 3.28 -9.85
CA LYS A 33 -1.65 3.06 -9.97
C LYS A 33 -1.15 2.74 -8.58
N GLN A 34 -0.99 1.46 -8.32
CA GLN A 34 -0.72 0.90 -7.00
C GLN A 34 0.24 -0.27 -7.16
N LEU A 35 1.08 -0.46 -6.16
CA LEU A 35 1.92 -1.65 -6.03
C LEU A 35 1.44 -2.45 -4.82
N VAL A 36 1.54 -3.77 -4.88
CA VAL A 36 1.14 -4.67 -3.82
C VAL A 36 2.23 -5.70 -3.54
N LYS A 37 2.39 -6.04 -2.26
CA LYS A 37 3.18 -7.17 -1.76
C LYS A 37 2.29 -7.96 -0.82
N SER A 38 2.16 -9.26 -1.04
CA SER A 38 1.38 -10.16 -0.19
C SER A 38 2.32 -11.19 0.44
N ILE A 39 2.18 -11.41 1.74
CA ILE A 39 2.97 -12.35 2.53
C ILE A 39 2.01 -13.28 3.27
N MET A 40 2.06 -14.57 2.98
CA MET A 40 1.28 -15.58 3.70
C MET A 40 1.89 -15.76 5.10
N LEU A 41 1.10 -15.47 6.15
CA LEU A 41 1.50 -15.73 7.54
C LEU A 41 1.22 -17.19 7.94
N LYS A 42 0.10 -17.71 7.45
CA LYS A 42 -0.30 -19.09 7.62
C LYS A 42 -1.03 -19.52 6.36
N GLU A 43 -0.55 -20.61 5.77
CA GLU A 43 -1.07 -21.14 4.50
C GLU A 43 -2.59 -21.30 4.57
N ASP A 44 -3.28 -20.79 3.54
CA ASP A 44 -4.74 -20.79 3.40
C ASP A 44 -5.56 -20.22 4.58
N GLU A 45 -4.95 -19.47 5.50
CA GLU A 45 -5.67 -18.94 6.67
C GLU A 45 -5.45 -17.43 6.88
N LYS A 46 -4.20 -16.97 6.77
CA LYS A 46 -3.83 -15.60 7.15
C LYS A 46 -2.75 -15.05 6.24
N MET A 47 -2.93 -13.83 5.77
CA MET A 47 -1.92 -13.11 4.99
C MET A 47 -1.83 -11.64 5.39
N VAL A 48 -0.66 -11.06 5.16
CA VAL A 48 -0.40 -9.62 5.22
C VAL A 48 -0.36 -9.10 3.80
N GLU A 49 -1.06 -8.01 3.54
CA GLU A 49 -1.00 -7.28 2.29
C GLU A 49 -0.49 -5.87 2.55
N ALA A 50 0.61 -5.53 1.89
CA ALA A 50 1.18 -4.19 1.86
C ALA A 50 0.84 -3.55 0.50
N GLU A 51 0.08 -2.46 0.53
CA GLU A 51 -0.35 -1.69 -0.63
C GLU A 51 0.36 -0.33 -0.64
N LEU A 52 1.13 -0.06 -1.70
CA LEU A 52 1.70 1.25 -1.95
C LEU A 52 0.85 1.99 -2.97
N TYR A 53 0.25 3.11 -2.55
CA TYR A 53 -0.77 3.85 -3.30
C TYR A 53 -0.49 5.35 -3.31
N TRP A 54 -1.29 6.10 -4.08
CA TRP A 54 -1.26 7.56 -4.08
C TRP A 54 -2.34 8.13 -3.16
N ALA A 55 -1.92 8.83 -2.11
CA ALA A 55 -2.78 9.66 -1.28
C ALA A 55 -2.80 11.11 -1.80
N GLU A 56 -3.95 11.76 -1.71
CA GLU A 56 -4.10 13.17 -2.05
C GLU A 56 -3.65 14.04 -0.87
N GLU A 57 -2.88 15.09 -1.15
CA GLU A 57 -2.47 16.04 -0.13
C GLU A 57 -3.62 17.00 0.20
N ILE A 58 -4.04 16.95 1.47
CA ILE A 58 -5.08 17.79 2.03
C ILE A 58 -4.50 18.57 3.20
N VAL A 59 -4.39 19.88 3.03
CA VAL A 59 -3.99 20.82 4.08
C VAL A 59 -5.23 21.34 4.79
N ARG A 60 -5.09 21.70 6.06
CA ARG A 60 -6.18 22.27 6.87
C ARG A 60 -5.75 23.62 7.43
N PRO A 61 -5.62 24.65 6.58
CA PRO A 61 -5.25 25.97 7.05
C PRO A 61 -6.31 26.47 8.03
N GLN A 62 -5.85 27.08 9.12
CA GLN A 62 -6.75 27.74 10.07
C GLN A 62 -7.29 29.01 9.40
N ASN A 63 -8.61 29.12 9.34
CA ASN A 63 -9.26 30.32 8.82
C ASN A 63 -9.28 31.43 9.90
N PRO A 64 -9.52 32.70 9.52
CA PRO A 64 -9.60 33.82 10.48
C PRO A 64 -10.63 33.64 11.60
N ASN A 65 -11.61 32.74 11.42
CA ASN A 65 -12.66 32.43 12.40
C ASN A 65 -12.30 31.22 13.28
N GLY A 66 -11.04 30.76 13.26
CA GLY A 66 -10.53 29.64 14.07
C GLY A 66 -10.93 28.24 13.56
N GLY A 67 -11.64 28.13 12.45
CA GLY A 67 -12.04 26.86 11.84
C GLY A 67 -10.99 26.28 10.90
N ASN A 68 -10.93 24.95 10.80
CA ASN A 68 -9.99 24.23 9.93
C ASN A 68 -10.76 23.61 8.75
N VAL A 69 -10.77 24.27 7.60
CA VAL A 69 -11.43 23.76 6.40
C VAL A 69 -10.42 22.97 5.57
N PRO A 70 -10.69 21.71 5.18
CA PRO A 70 -9.79 20.94 4.35
C PRO A 70 -9.70 21.54 2.94
N HIS A 71 -8.47 21.75 2.47
CA HIS A 71 -8.14 22.23 1.13
C HIS A 71 -7.22 21.23 0.43
N ARG A 72 -7.63 20.77 -0.76
CA ARG A 72 -6.85 19.88 -1.61
C ARG A 72 -5.80 20.70 -2.34
N THR A 73 -4.53 20.36 -2.21
CA THR A 73 -3.43 21.11 -2.86
C THR A 73 -3.27 20.77 -4.34
N GLY A 74 -3.88 19.65 -4.78
CA GLY A 74 -3.65 19.08 -6.12
C GLY A 74 -2.39 18.22 -6.20
N ASN A 75 -1.59 18.15 -5.13
CA ASN A 75 -0.47 17.22 -5.02
C ASN A 75 -0.93 15.86 -4.49
N PHE A 76 -0.07 14.88 -4.72
CA PHE A 76 -0.19 13.54 -4.20
C PHE A 76 1.11 13.15 -3.53
N PHE A 77 1.04 12.23 -2.57
CA PHE A 77 2.22 11.58 -2.01
C PHE A 77 1.99 10.07 -1.93
N PRO A 78 3.05 9.25 -1.97
CA PRO A 78 2.94 7.82 -1.74
C PRO A 78 2.46 7.53 -0.31
N GLY A 79 1.51 6.64 -0.16
CA GLY A 79 1.13 6.06 1.11
C GLY A 79 1.34 4.55 1.07
N LEU A 80 1.85 3.99 2.17
CA LEU A 80 1.83 2.56 2.43
C LEU A 80 0.65 2.25 3.32
N ARG A 81 -0.10 1.20 2.99
CA ARG A 81 -1.15 0.62 3.82
C ARG A 81 -0.81 -0.85 4.04
N VAL A 82 -0.88 -1.30 5.29
CA VAL A 82 -0.64 -2.71 5.64
C VAL A 82 -1.90 -3.27 6.28
N SER A 83 -2.48 -4.29 5.64
CA SER A 83 -3.72 -4.93 6.07
C SER A 83 -3.50 -6.41 6.36
N VAL A 84 -4.16 -6.90 7.41
CA VAL A 84 -4.22 -8.33 7.72
C VAL A 84 -5.50 -8.90 7.16
N TRP A 85 -5.36 -9.90 6.31
CA TRP A 85 -6.44 -10.67 5.71
C TRP A 85 -6.51 -12.04 6.36
N ARG A 86 -7.73 -12.48 6.65
CA ARG A 86 -8.01 -13.80 7.20
C ARG A 86 -9.04 -14.50 6.33
N LYS A 87 -8.86 -15.79 6.11
CA LYS A 87 -9.89 -16.61 5.47
C LYS A 87 -11.08 -16.76 6.43
N SER A 88 -12.28 -16.57 5.89
CA SER A 88 -13.51 -16.78 6.64
C SER A 88 -13.62 -18.25 7.04
N LYS A 89 -14.11 -18.52 8.27
CA LYS A 89 -14.40 -19.90 8.70
C LYS A 89 -15.67 -20.47 8.06
N HIS A 90 -16.49 -19.61 7.48
CA HIS A 90 -17.81 -19.95 6.95
C HIS A 90 -17.88 -19.86 5.42
N SER A 91 -16.80 -19.44 4.76
CA SER A 91 -16.73 -19.31 3.30
C SER A 91 -15.28 -19.29 2.82
N GLU A 92 -15.06 -19.50 1.53
CA GLU A 92 -13.74 -19.36 0.89
C GLU A 92 -13.29 -17.89 0.75
N ALA A 93 -14.05 -16.93 1.31
CA ALA A 93 -13.75 -15.52 1.18
C ALA A 93 -12.62 -15.09 2.12
N TRP A 94 -11.73 -14.25 1.61
CA TRP A 94 -10.75 -13.51 2.41
C TRP A 94 -11.37 -12.20 2.90
N ILE A 95 -11.20 -11.92 4.18
CA ILE A 95 -11.76 -10.73 4.84
C ILE A 95 -10.63 -10.01 5.56
N SER A 96 -10.49 -8.72 5.31
CA SER A 96 -9.64 -7.86 6.13
C SER A 96 -10.41 -7.36 7.35
N GLY A 97 -9.73 -7.28 8.50
CA GLY A 97 -10.32 -6.75 9.74
C GLY A 97 -10.51 -5.22 9.74
N GLY A 98 -10.31 -4.55 8.60
CA GLY A 98 -10.35 -3.10 8.47
C GLY A 98 -9.43 -2.60 7.34
N PHE A 99 -9.20 -1.28 7.32
CA PHE A 99 -8.37 -0.61 6.32
C PHE A 99 -6.85 -0.72 6.57
N GLY A 100 -6.44 -1.41 7.65
CA GLY A 100 -5.04 -1.53 8.03
C GLY A 100 -4.45 -0.23 8.60
N ASN A 101 -3.19 -0.30 9.03
CA ASN A 101 -2.43 0.90 9.41
C ASN A 101 -1.71 1.47 8.19
N LYS A 102 -1.38 2.76 8.27
CA LYS A 102 -0.76 3.48 7.16
C LYS A 102 0.48 4.26 7.57
N HIS A 103 1.40 4.39 6.62
CA HIS A 103 2.54 5.28 6.66
C HIS A 103 2.50 6.19 5.42
N GLU A 104 2.82 7.47 5.57
CA GLU A 104 2.73 8.47 4.50
C GLU A 104 4.12 9.02 4.20
N PHE A 105 4.55 8.90 2.95
CA PHE A 105 5.86 9.36 2.47
C PHE A 105 5.75 10.80 1.95
N LYS A 106 5.48 11.75 2.85
CA LYS A 106 5.21 13.16 2.51
C LYS A 106 6.40 13.89 1.89
N GLU A 107 7.61 13.38 2.13
CA GLU A 107 8.87 13.81 1.55
C GLU A 107 9.02 13.46 0.06
N HIS A 108 8.07 12.70 -0.50
CA HIS A 108 8.03 12.32 -1.91
C HIS A 108 6.79 12.85 -2.64
N PRO A 109 6.50 14.17 -2.61
CA PRO A 109 5.33 14.71 -3.27
C PRO A 109 5.42 14.57 -4.79
N SER A 110 4.26 14.52 -5.44
CA SER A 110 4.13 14.52 -6.88
C SER A 110 2.86 15.21 -7.32
N THR A 111 2.97 16.02 -8.38
CA THR A 111 1.81 16.65 -9.03
C THR A 111 1.00 15.65 -9.86
N LYS A 112 1.51 14.43 -10.07
CA LYS A 112 0.87 13.37 -10.85
C LYS A 112 1.05 12.02 -10.18
N LYS A 113 0.05 11.16 -10.30
CA LYS A 113 0.14 9.75 -9.88
C LYS A 113 1.06 8.98 -10.84
N MET A 114 2.36 8.94 -10.59
CA MET A 114 3.36 8.33 -11.50
C MET A 114 3.80 6.96 -10.99
N THR A 115 3.64 5.89 -11.79
CA THR A 115 4.01 4.53 -11.35
C THR A 115 5.51 4.41 -11.05
N ASN A 116 6.38 5.02 -11.87
CA ASN A 116 7.83 4.99 -11.63
C ASN A 116 8.22 5.54 -10.25
N LYS A 117 7.52 6.59 -9.77
CA LYS A 117 7.77 7.16 -8.46
C LYS A 117 7.37 6.20 -7.32
N LEU A 118 6.30 5.43 -7.50
CA LEU A 118 5.96 4.35 -6.57
C LEU A 118 7.02 3.23 -6.60
N CYS A 119 7.57 2.88 -7.77
CA CYS A 119 8.66 1.92 -7.87
C CYS A 119 9.90 2.38 -7.09
N GLU A 120 10.28 3.66 -7.22
CA GLU A 120 11.37 4.25 -6.41
C GLU A 120 11.06 4.14 -4.91
N VAL A 121 9.86 4.55 -4.48
CA VAL A 121 9.47 4.57 -3.07
C VAL A 121 9.34 3.15 -2.49
N SER A 122 9.08 2.14 -3.33
CA SER A 122 9.04 0.74 -2.88
C SER A 122 10.36 0.26 -2.27
N GLU A 123 11.49 0.91 -2.58
CA GLU A 123 12.79 0.65 -1.95
C GLU A 123 12.81 1.01 -0.45
N LEU A 124 12.04 2.03 -0.07
CA LEU A 124 11.92 2.51 1.32
C LEU A 124 10.98 1.65 2.17
N VAL A 125 10.18 0.79 1.52
CA VAL A 125 9.24 -0.08 2.21
C VAL A 125 9.95 -1.36 2.62
N THR A 126 10.64 -1.32 3.76
CA THR A 126 11.33 -2.49 4.32
C THR A 126 10.37 -3.40 5.08
N ASP A 127 10.80 -4.63 5.36
CA ASP A 127 10.01 -5.57 6.16
C ASP A 127 9.83 -5.07 7.60
N GLU A 128 10.81 -4.34 8.16
CA GLU A 128 10.67 -3.69 9.48
C GLU A 128 9.57 -2.63 9.46
N LEU A 129 9.49 -1.80 8.41
CA LEU A 129 8.42 -0.82 8.26
C LEU A 129 7.06 -1.51 8.16
N ILE A 130 6.95 -2.59 7.37
CA ILE A 130 5.72 -3.37 7.28
C ILE A 130 5.32 -3.92 8.66
N CYS A 131 6.27 -4.51 9.40
CA CYS A 131 5.99 -5.05 10.73
C CYS A 131 5.55 -3.98 11.72
N SER A 132 6.15 -2.78 11.68
CA SER A 132 5.75 -1.65 12.54
C SER A 132 4.30 -1.20 12.35
N LEU A 133 3.69 -1.53 11.20
CA LEU A 133 2.30 -1.23 10.87
C LEU A 133 1.36 -2.41 11.16
N LEU A 134 1.88 -3.57 11.55
CA LEU A 134 1.06 -4.71 11.93
C LEU A 134 0.67 -4.65 13.42
N PRO A 135 -0.50 -5.20 13.80
CA PRO A 135 -0.78 -5.51 15.19
C PRO A 135 0.27 -6.48 15.75
N GLU A 136 0.56 -6.39 17.06
CA GLU A 136 1.62 -7.17 17.71
C GLU A 136 1.61 -8.67 17.38
N PRO A 137 0.47 -9.39 17.42
CA PRO A 137 0.46 -10.83 17.12
C PRO A 137 0.91 -11.13 15.69
N GLU A 138 0.40 -10.38 14.71
CA GLU A 138 0.79 -10.55 13.31
C GLU A 138 2.20 -10.07 13.01
N CYS A 139 2.71 -9.05 13.72
CA CYS A 139 4.10 -8.64 13.58
C CYS A 139 5.06 -9.76 14.05
N GLN A 140 4.76 -10.46 15.15
CA GLN A 140 5.57 -11.60 15.60
C GLN A 140 5.56 -12.76 14.59
N GLU A 141 4.38 -13.13 14.06
CA GLU A 141 4.26 -14.13 12.99
C GLU A 141 5.03 -13.71 11.73
N PHE A 142 4.90 -12.44 11.34
CA PHE A 142 5.61 -11.88 10.19
C PHE A 142 7.12 -11.95 10.37
N LYS A 143 7.66 -11.51 11.52
CA LYS A 143 9.11 -11.57 11.81
C LYS A 143 9.67 -12.98 11.68
N ALA A 144 8.94 -13.98 12.16
CA ALA A 144 9.34 -15.39 12.06
C ALA A 144 9.49 -15.87 10.60
N ILE A 145 8.72 -15.29 9.68
CA ILE A 145 8.75 -15.64 8.25
C ILE A 145 9.88 -14.90 7.52
N VAL A 146 10.01 -13.60 7.79
CA VAL A 146 11.01 -12.75 7.11
C VAL A 146 12.39 -12.78 7.79
N ASN A 147 12.58 -13.64 8.80
CA ASN A 147 13.82 -13.77 9.59
C ASN A 147 14.31 -12.46 10.21
N LEU A 148 13.38 -11.57 10.59
CA LEU A 148 13.70 -10.37 11.34
C LEU A 148 13.95 -10.74 12.80
N LYS A 149 15.10 -10.33 13.35
CA LYS A 149 15.48 -10.54 14.76
C LYS A 149 14.74 -9.59 15.70
#